data_AF-A0A0H1BMD7-F1
#
_entry.id   AF-A0A0H1BMD7-F1
#
_cell.length_a   1.000
_cell.length_b   1.000
_cell.length_c   1.000
_cell.angle_alpha   90.00
_cell.angle_beta   90.00
_cell.angle_gamma   90.00
#
_symmetry.space_group_name_H-M   'P 1'
#
loop_
_entity.id
_entity.type
_entity.pdbx_description
1 polymer ?
#
loop_
_entity_poly.entity_id
_entity_poly.type
_entity_poly.pdbx_seq_one_letter_code
_entity_poly.pdbx_strand_id
1 'polypeptide(L)'
;MVRNLRSLTLFITHYQNLSSLAREFPKGELRNVHMKFTESGMDGRDITFLYEVGEGVAHRSYGLNVARLANVPTSVLDVARAKSAELEEKIRKKKLLALAKVVKGAIDTDGGAREVHAALLEGVLVGLEQL
;
A
#
# COMPACT_ATOMS: atom_id res chain seq x y z
N MET A 1 -0.11 20.06 -9.22
CA MET A 1 0.11 21.00 -8.09
C MET A 1 1.58 21.05 -7.69
N VAL A 2 2.18 19.94 -7.26
CA VAL A 2 3.60 19.88 -6.84
C VAL A 2 4.57 20.44 -7.90
N ARG A 3 4.49 19.99 -9.18
CA ARG A 3 5.41 20.45 -10.24
C ARG A 3 5.13 21.87 -10.76
N ASN A 4 3.88 22.32 -10.69
CA ASN A 4 3.44 23.61 -11.27
C ASN A 4 3.52 24.76 -10.27
N LEU A 5 2.98 24.56 -9.06
CA LEU A 5 2.90 25.58 -8.01
C LEU A 5 4.10 25.53 -7.05
N ARG A 6 4.77 24.38 -6.92
CA ARG A 6 5.95 24.15 -6.08
C ARG A 6 5.81 24.63 -4.63
N SER A 7 4.58 24.61 -4.10
CA SER A 7 4.30 24.92 -2.70
C SER A 7 4.72 23.78 -1.78
N LEU A 8 5.23 24.13 -0.59
CA LEU A 8 5.40 23.16 0.49
C LEU A 8 4.04 22.53 0.81
N THR A 9 3.94 21.21 0.68
CA THR A 9 2.68 20.48 0.76
C THR A 9 2.85 19.27 1.67
N LEU A 10 1.98 19.15 2.68
CA LEU A 10 1.80 17.93 3.44
C LEU A 10 0.52 17.25 2.95
N PHE A 11 0.63 16.01 2.50
CA PHE A 11 -0.51 15.24 2.01
C PHE A 11 -0.71 13.99 2.86
N ILE A 12 -1.79 13.98 3.65
CA ILE A 12 -2.15 12.88 4.55
C ILE A 12 -3.19 12.02 3.85
N THR A 13 -2.95 10.71 3.76
CA THR A 13 -3.84 9.78 3.03
C THR A 13 -3.85 8.38 3.65
N HIS A 14 -4.97 7.69 3.48
CA HIS A 14 -5.11 6.25 3.76
C HIS A 14 -4.90 5.37 2.52
N TYR A 15 -4.70 5.98 1.34
CA TYR A 15 -4.48 5.23 0.11
C TYR A 15 -3.01 4.83 -0.04
N GLN A 16 -2.68 3.62 0.41
CA GLN A 16 -1.32 3.06 0.31
C GLN A 16 -0.81 3.01 -1.14
N ASN A 17 -1.69 2.78 -2.12
CA ASN A 17 -1.30 2.75 -3.53
C ASN A 17 -0.67 4.06 -4.02
N LEU A 18 -0.99 5.21 -3.40
CA LEU A 18 -0.37 6.48 -3.77
C LEU A 18 1.11 6.56 -3.38
N SER A 19 1.59 5.67 -2.52
CA SER A 19 3.01 5.65 -2.15
C SER A 19 3.94 5.36 -3.33
N SER A 20 3.48 4.61 -4.35
CA SER A 20 4.30 4.34 -5.55
C SER A 20 4.57 5.61 -6.35
N LEU A 21 3.70 6.62 -6.25
CA LEU A 21 3.86 7.90 -6.94
C LEU A 21 5.18 8.58 -6.57
N ALA A 22 5.70 8.36 -5.37
CA ALA A 22 7.01 8.91 -4.96
C ALA A 22 8.15 8.50 -5.91
N ARG A 23 8.05 7.35 -6.58
CA ARG A 23 9.07 6.84 -7.53
C ARG A 23 9.08 7.62 -8.84
N GLU A 24 7.94 8.20 -9.23
CA GLU A 24 7.79 8.98 -10.47
C GLU A 24 8.36 10.41 -10.35
N PHE A 25 8.74 10.82 -9.14
CA PHE A 25 9.31 12.14 -8.87
C PHE A 25 10.84 12.09 -8.82
N PRO A 26 11.53 13.13 -9.32
CA PRO A 26 12.97 13.28 -9.11
C PRO A 26 13.33 13.18 -7.62
N LYS A 27 14.49 12.58 -7.33
CA LYS A 27 14.94 12.32 -5.95
C LYS A 27 14.87 13.59 -5.09
N GLY A 28 14.01 13.57 -4.08
CA GLY A 28 13.88 14.63 -3.07
C GLY A 28 12.65 15.53 -3.21
N GLU A 29 11.93 15.52 -4.34
CA GLU A 29 10.72 16.36 -4.50
C GLU A 29 9.49 15.82 -3.75
N LEU A 30 9.38 14.49 -3.66
CA LEU A 30 8.30 13.80 -2.98
C LEU A 30 8.88 12.73 -2.07
N ARG A 31 8.44 12.71 -0.81
CA ARG A 31 8.89 11.76 0.20
C ARG A 31 7.69 11.14 0.89
N ASN A 32 7.66 9.81 0.93
CA ASN A 32 6.70 9.09 1.76
C ASN A 32 7.17 9.10 3.21
N VAL A 33 6.26 9.45 4.10
CA VAL A 33 6.46 9.40 5.54
C VAL A 33 5.23 8.80 6.20
N HIS A 34 5.42 8.22 7.39
CA HIS A 34 4.34 7.68 8.20
C HIS A 34 4.61 7.95 9.68
N MET A 35 3.58 7.82 10.52
CA MET A 35 3.75 7.87 11.98
C MET A 35 4.25 6.51 12.47
N LYS A 36 5.36 6.51 13.21
CA LYS A 36 5.95 5.32 13.81
C LYS A 36 5.07 4.76 14.93
N PHE A 37 5.14 3.45 15.07
CA PHE A 37 4.45 2.68 16.10
C PHE A 37 5.31 1.46 16.47
N THR A 38 5.07 0.90 17.65
CA THR A 38 5.65 -0.36 18.09
C THR A 38 4.55 -1.38 18.30
N GLU A 39 4.78 -2.60 17.82
CA GLU A 39 3.88 -3.74 18.00
C GLU A 39 4.37 -4.64 19.13
N SER A 40 3.43 -5.23 19.86
CA SER A 40 3.68 -6.15 20.97
C SER A 40 2.55 -7.17 21.11
N GLY A 41 2.78 -8.20 21.94
CA GLY A 41 1.83 -9.31 22.13
C GLY A 41 1.84 -10.33 20.98
N MET A 42 0.97 -11.34 21.05
CA MET A 42 0.82 -12.36 20.01
C MET A 42 0.23 -11.74 18.73
N ASP A 43 0.94 -11.92 17.61
CA ASP A 43 0.60 -11.43 16.26
C ASP A 43 0.44 -9.91 16.14
N GLY A 44 1.19 -9.14 16.94
CA GLY A 44 1.15 -7.67 16.89
C GLY A 44 -0.21 -7.11 17.32
N ARG A 45 -0.92 -7.84 18.19
CA ARG A 45 -2.22 -7.40 18.72
C ARG A 45 -2.09 -6.01 19.32
N ASP A 46 -1.13 -5.77 20.20
CA ASP A 46 -1.01 -4.51 20.92
C ASP A 46 -0.11 -3.52 20.18
N ILE A 47 -0.61 -2.30 20.01
CA ILE A 47 0.09 -1.22 19.30
C ILE A 47 0.24 -0.01 20.20
N THR A 48 1.45 0.52 20.23
CA THR A 48 1.77 1.82 20.84
C THR A 48 2.17 2.79 19.74
N PHE A 49 1.47 3.92 19.64
CA PHE A 49 1.79 4.99 18.70
C PHE A 49 2.89 5.87 19.30
N LEU A 50 4.00 6.04 18.59
CA LEU A 50 5.16 6.80 19.07
C LEU A 50 5.05 8.30 18.79
N TYR A 51 4.08 8.70 17.96
CA TYR A 51 3.91 10.09 17.49
C TYR A 51 5.16 10.70 16.83
N GLU A 52 6.05 9.84 16.34
CA GLU A 52 7.27 10.22 15.64
C GLU A 52 7.09 9.98 14.13
N VAL A 53 7.55 10.90 13.29
CA VAL A 53 7.53 10.71 11.84
C VAL A 53 8.70 9.84 11.39
N GLY A 54 8.42 8.73 10.71
CA GLY A 54 9.38 7.85 10.07
C GLY A 54 9.32 7.92 8.55
N GLU A 55 10.43 7.62 7.89
CA GLU A 55 10.48 7.52 6.43
C GLU A 55 9.80 6.25 5.92
N GLY A 56 9.28 6.31 4.69
CA GLY A 56 8.65 5.18 4.02
C GLY A 56 7.13 5.13 4.21
N VAL A 57 6.57 3.94 4.01
CA VAL A 57 5.13 3.71 3.95
C VAL A 57 4.72 2.80 5.10
N ALA A 58 3.57 3.07 5.73
CA ALA A 58 3.03 2.14 6.72
C ALA A 58 2.62 0.82 6.04
N HIS A 59 3.14 -0.30 6.53
CA HIS A 59 2.97 -1.63 5.92
C HIS A 59 1.59 -2.26 6.17
N ARG A 60 0.82 -1.82 7.18
CA ARG A 60 -0.49 -2.39 7.52
C ARG A 60 -1.50 -1.35 7.98
N SER A 61 -2.79 -1.71 7.89
CA SER A 61 -3.89 -0.94 8.47
C SER A 61 -4.06 -1.29 9.94
N TYR A 62 -4.03 -0.27 10.80
CA TYR A 62 -4.14 -0.44 12.26
C TYR A 62 -5.52 -0.08 12.81
N GLY A 63 -6.53 0.02 11.94
CA GLY A 63 -7.89 0.41 12.33
C GLY A 63 -8.51 -0.49 13.39
N LEU A 64 -8.30 -1.81 13.29
CA LEU A 64 -8.79 -2.77 14.31
C LEU A 64 -8.08 -2.60 15.66
N ASN A 65 -6.80 -2.25 15.66
CA ASN A 65 -6.05 -2.02 16.89
C ASN A 65 -6.52 -0.75 17.59
N VAL A 66 -6.75 0.33 16.83
CA VAL A 66 -7.33 1.57 17.35
C VAL A 66 -8.75 1.34 17.89
N ALA A 67 -9.58 0.57 17.17
CA ALA A 67 -10.93 0.24 17.62
C ALA A 67 -10.92 -0.54 18.94
N ARG A 68 -9.95 -1.44 19.14
CA ARG A 68 -9.78 -2.14 20.41
C ARG A 68 -9.40 -1.18 21.55
N LEU A 69 -8.47 -0.25 21.31
CA LEU A 69 -8.12 0.79 22.30
C LEU A 69 -9.31 1.69 22.65
N ALA A 70 -10.23 1.90 21.71
CA ALA A 70 -11.47 2.63 21.92
C ALA A 70 -12.58 1.81 22.64
N ASN A 71 -12.26 0.60 23.15
CA ASN A 71 -13.19 -0.31 23.81
C ASN A 71 -14.40 -0.72 22.96
N VAL A 72 -14.21 -0.82 21.64
CA VAL A 72 -15.24 -1.42 20.76
C VAL A 72 -15.44 -2.90 21.14
N PRO A 73 -16.69 -3.40 21.23
CA PRO A 73 -16.96 -4.78 21.62
C PRO A 73 -16.22 -5.81 20.76
N THR A 74 -15.67 -6.84 21.40
CA THR A 74 -14.90 -7.91 20.73
C THR A 74 -15.69 -8.59 19.62
N SER A 75 -16.99 -8.80 19.81
CA SER A 75 -17.87 -9.36 18.78
C SER A 75 -17.89 -8.54 17.49
N VAL A 76 -17.82 -7.21 17.58
CA VAL A 76 -17.75 -6.32 16.42
C VAL A 76 -16.37 -6.39 15.77
N LEU A 77 -15.30 -6.42 16.59
CA LEU A 77 -13.93 -6.52 16.11
C LEU A 77 -13.68 -7.83 15.35
N ASP A 78 -14.28 -8.94 15.80
CA ASP A 78 -14.12 -10.25 15.15
C ASP A 78 -14.82 -10.28 13.78
N VAL A 79 -16.03 -9.73 13.69
CA VAL A 79 -16.73 -9.56 12.40
C VAL A 79 -15.93 -8.67 11.46
N ALA A 80 -15.41 -7.55 11.96
CA ALA A 80 -14.60 -6.63 11.17
C ALA A 80 -13.30 -7.27 10.69
N ARG A 81 -12.63 -8.08 11.52
CA ARG A 81 -11.44 -8.86 11.14
C ARG A 81 -11.75 -9.84 10.01
N ALA A 82 -12.85 -10.60 10.13
CA ALA A 82 -13.27 -11.54 9.08
C ALA A 82 -13.57 -10.81 7.76
N LYS A 83 -14.24 -9.66 7.81
CA LYS A 83 -14.55 -8.86 6.62
C LYS A 83 -13.31 -8.22 5.99
N SER A 84 -12.36 -7.77 6.80
CA SER A 84 -11.07 -7.26 6.31
C SER A 84 -10.32 -8.33 5.52
N ALA A 85 -10.20 -9.53 6.08
CA ALA A 85 -9.54 -10.66 5.41
C ALA A 85 -10.25 -11.06 4.12
N GLU A 86 -11.59 -11.10 4.11
CA GLU A 86 -12.39 -11.37 2.91
C GLU A 86 -12.12 -10.35 1.79
N LEU A 87 -12.00 -9.07 2.14
CA LEU A 87 -11.74 -8.00 1.19
C LEU A 87 -10.31 -8.03 0.65
N GLU A 88 -9.32 -8.23 1.52
CA GLU A 88 -7.91 -8.39 1.12
C GLU A 88 -7.74 -9.53 0.12
N GLU A 89 -8.34 -10.69 0.40
CA GLU A 89 -8.26 -11.84 -0.49
C GLU A 89 -8.96 -11.59 -1.84
N LYS A 90 -10.11 -10.92 -1.83
CA LYS A 90 -10.79 -10.49 -3.07
C LYS A 90 -9.93 -9.53 -3.89
N ILE A 91 -9.26 -8.57 -3.26
CA ILE A 91 -8.36 -7.63 -3.92
C ILE A 91 -7.13 -8.37 -4.47
N ARG A 92 -6.53 -9.27 -3.69
CA ARG A 92 -5.38 -10.10 -4.10
C ARG A 92 -5.69 -10.92 -5.34
N LYS A 93 -6.84 -11.62 -5.37
CA LYS A 93 -7.29 -12.37 -6.55
C LYS A 93 -7.47 -11.50 -7.77
N LYS A 94 -8.10 -10.33 -7.63
CA LYS A 94 -8.27 -9.38 -8.73
C LYS A 94 -6.93 -8.88 -9.28
N LYS A 95 -5.97 -8.55 -8.40
CA LYS A 95 -4.61 -8.16 -8.81
C LYS A 95 -3.91 -9.28 -9.56
N LEU A 96 -3.98 -10.52 -9.07
CA LEU A 96 -3.37 -11.68 -9.74
C LEU A 96 -3.96 -11.94 -11.13
N LEU A 97 -5.29 -11.85 -11.26
CA LEU A 97 -5.96 -11.99 -12.55
C LEU A 97 -5.58 -10.87 -13.53
N ALA A 98 -5.46 -9.64 -13.04
CA ALA A 98 -5.00 -8.51 -13.85
C ALA A 98 -3.57 -8.74 -14.35
N LEU A 99 -2.66 -9.19 -13.47
CA LEU A 99 -1.28 -9.52 -13.83
C LEU A 99 -1.21 -10.64 -14.88
N ALA A 100 -1.96 -11.73 -14.68
CA ALA A 100 -2.01 -12.83 -15.64
C ALA A 100 -2.51 -12.37 -17.02
N LYS A 101 -3.50 -11.47 -17.08
CA LYS A 101 -4.00 -10.89 -18.33
C LYS A 101 -2.94 -10.05 -19.04
N VAL A 102 -2.17 -9.28 -18.28
CA VAL A 102 -1.08 -8.45 -18.78
C VAL A 102 0.06 -9.31 -19.35
N VAL A 103 0.47 -10.35 -18.62
CA VAL A 103 1.50 -11.31 -19.08
C VAL A 103 1.06 -12.02 -20.36
N LYS A 104 -0.20 -12.48 -20.42
CA LYS A 104 -0.74 -13.11 -21.64
C LYS A 104 -0.70 -12.16 -22.85
N GLY A 105 -1.11 -10.90 -22.68
CA GLY A 105 -1.05 -9.90 -23.75
C GLY A 105 0.38 -9.57 -24.23
N ALA A 106 1.37 -9.67 -23.35
CA ALA A 106 2.77 -9.48 -23.70
C ALA A 106 3.37 -10.68 -24.45
N ILE A 107 2.95 -11.90 -24.12
CA ILE A 107 3.36 -13.12 -24.84
C ILE A 107 2.72 -13.18 -26.24
N ASP A 108 1.48 -12.68 -26.39
CA ASP A 108 0.80 -12.63 -27.68
C ASP A 108 1.35 -11.54 -28.64
N THR A 109 2.19 -10.61 -28.16
CA THR A 109 2.77 -9.49 -28.95
C THR A 109 4.26 -9.70 -29.26
N ASP A 110 4.56 -10.73 -30.06
CA ASP A 110 5.92 -11.11 -30.49
C ASP A 110 6.52 -10.19 -31.59
N GLY A 111 6.31 -8.88 -31.52
CA GLY A 111 6.64 -7.96 -32.64
C GLY A 111 7.20 -6.57 -32.31
N GLY A 112 7.53 -6.26 -31.05
CA GLY A 112 7.94 -4.89 -30.67
C GLY A 112 8.69 -4.81 -29.34
N ALA A 113 9.62 -5.74 -29.11
CA ALA A 113 10.32 -5.88 -27.85
C ALA A 113 11.45 -4.86 -27.70
N ARG A 114 11.26 -3.83 -26.87
CA ARG A 114 12.31 -3.26 -25.99
C ARG A 114 11.80 -2.22 -25.00
N GLU A 115 10.80 -1.40 -25.34
CA GLU A 115 10.28 -0.37 -24.41
C GLU A 115 9.18 -0.86 -23.47
N VAL A 116 8.30 -1.75 -23.94
CA VAL A 116 7.16 -2.26 -23.16
C VAL A 116 7.63 -3.07 -21.95
N HIS A 117 8.80 -3.72 -22.03
CA HIS A 117 9.26 -4.64 -21.00
C HIS A 117 9.63 -3.94 -19.69
N ALA A 118 10.18 -2.72 -19.73
CA ALA A 118 10.58 -1.97 -18.54
C ALA A 118 9.37 -1.50 -17.70
N ALA A 119 8.36 -0.91 -18.36
CA ALA A 119 7.12 -0.48 -17.69
C ALA A 119 6.32 -1.68 -17.14
N LEU A 120 6.36 -2.81 -17.84
CA LEU A 120 5.74 -4.06 -17.39
C LEU A 120 6.43 -4.60 -16.14
N LEU A 121 7.77 -4.66 -16.16
CA LEU A 121 8.59 -5.13 -15.04
C LEU A 121 8.41 -4.23 -13.81
N GLU A 122 8.35 -2.91 -13.97
CA GLU A 122 8.04 -2.00 -12.87
C GLU A 122 6.62 -2.23 -12.33
N GLY A 123 5.62 -2.41 -13.20
CA GLY A 123 4.25 -2.73 -12.77
C GLY A 123 4.16 -4.05 -11.99
N VAL A 124 4.94 -5.07 -12.39
CA VAL A 124 5.05 -6.34 -11.67
C VAL A 124 5.77 -6.17 -10.33
N LEU A 125 6.89 -5.43 -10.29
CA LEU A 125 7.66 -5.13 -9.08
C LEU A 125 6.82 -4.36 -8.05
N VAL A 126 6.11 -3.32 -8.48
CA VAL A 126 5.18 -2.55 -7.62
C VAL A 126 4.03 -3.43 -7.14
N GLY A 127 3.53 -4.33 -8.00
CA GLY A 127 2.51 -5.31 -7.62
C GLY A 127 2.97 -6.30 -6.56
N LEU A 128 4.23 -6.74 -6.62
CA LEU A 128 4.86 -7.65 -5.65
C LEU A 128 5.21 -6.97 -4.33
N GLU A 129 5.60 -5.69 -4.34
CA GLU A 129 5.86 -4.91 -3.12
C GLU A 129 4.58 -4.56 -2.33
N GLN A 130 3.39 -4.66 -2.97
CA GLN A 130 2.08 -4.36 -2.39
C GLN A 130 1.22 -5.61 -2.11
N LEU A 131 1.84 -6.79 -2.08
CA LEU A 131 1.22 -8.10 -1.77
C LEU A 131 1.64 -8.61 -0.40
#